data_AF-A0A3D3HAY8-F1
#
_entry.id   AF-A0A3D3HAY8-F1
#
_cell.length_a   1.000
_cell.length_b   1.000
_cell.length_c   1.000
_cell.angle_alpha   90.00
_cell.angle_beta   90.00
_cell.angle_gamma   90.00
#
_symmetry.space_group_name_H-M   'P 1'
#
loop_
_entity.id
_entity.type
_entity.pdbx_description
1 polymer ?
#
loop_
_entity_poly.entity_id
_entity_poly.type
_entity_poly.pdbx_seq_one_letter_code
_entity_poly.pdbx_strand_id
1 'polypeptide(L)'
;MAAEDTDYDYGFPKYGFSKEDLEDARFADPYGNAEGAAQILNNDSASGGTYISRAKRCFGVEIKKLPEAEADNKELWNVIPADVAANPYDPKNYPKDECASRELDWLRIRFFIFDTGVVEGWACYNDDETSCKNSGVDELATSSTTTSSVATTIDSLGGQQLAPNPQRWIQWIAQNVVPNLPGNADEKAAMAATVTWWSLKEADLDVDNPLSYSNCGDTSHSNNCPANTLWQVGIAGVQVPKDPGATEIKSLEDKALSLHPGQTIEQILGQVAQNAGYLAGSNEYSSVINSTGRTRASWLLRDPVTGFVTVRPAIEPCLTEEGRNKLKAAGDDWCRGYGSAAHVAKDVDTTLSVIGELKAYFKGSSATAIGDQNGDSASIACAPGSIEVLTEYTAYVNGTPRKVRLCKVLTIPCDNEECSGGYGIPLGPGKYAIVNSQVSAAWAAVGEKAKKDGVSLSTNSSLRTYEHQGELCRTKTKYTVGENGRCISGNSGLVASQGYSPHESGTAMDLNIPHNTGTANSCSGRATAVGDPVWEWMKNNAPAYGILQYSGENWHWDTNPAGLNNRCS
;
A
#
# COMPACT_ATOMS: atom_id res chain seq x y z
N MET A 1 42.85 -29.42 -22.27
CA MET A 1 42.65 -28.04 -22.78
C MET A 1 41.56 -27.45 -21.92
N ALA A 2 41.91 -26.57 -20.98
CA ALA A 2 40.89 -25.81 -20.24
C ALA A 2 40.22 -24.87 -21.24
N ALA A 3 38.90 -24.93 -21.35
CA ALA A 3 38.14 -23.99 -22.16
C ALA A 3 38.39 -22.59 -21.56
N GLU A 4 38.85 -21.65 -22.38
CA GLU A 4 38.85 -20.25 -21.99
C GLU A 4 37.41 -19.85 -21.71
N ASP A 5 37.16 -19.44 -20.47
CA ASP A 5 35.90 -18.87 -20.03
C ASP A 5 35.74 -17.52 -20.75
N THR A 6 35.05 -17.53 -21.89
CA THR A 6 34.67 -16.29 -22.56
C THR A 6 33.58 -15.66 -21.72
N ASP A 7 34.01 -14.81 -20.79
CA ASP A 7 33.18 -14.04 -19.88
C ASP A 7 32.02 -13.40 -20.66
N TYR A 8 30.79 -13.89 -20.43
CA TYR A 8 29.60 -13.46 -21.15
C TYR A 8 29.35 -11.97 -20.86
N ASP A 9 29.33 -11.13 -21.90
CA ASP A 9 28.99 -9.72 -21.77
C ASP A 9 27.47 -9.56 -21.64
N TYR A 10 27.01 -9.34 -20.41
CA TYR A 10 25.59 -9.21 -20.09
C TYR A 10 24.97 -7.88 -20.56
N GLY A 11 25.73 -6.98 -21.21
CA GLY A 11 25.19 -5.74 -21.77
C GLY A 11 24.82 -4.67 -20.74
N PHE A 12 25.20 -4.85 -19.47
CA PHE A 12 25.11 -3.85 -18.42
C PHE A 12 26.45 -3.74 -17.67
N PRO A 13 26.78 -2.57 -17.10
CA PRO A 13 28.05 -2.42 -16.43
C PRO A 13 28.07 -3.27 -15.13
N LYS A 14 29.13 -4.07 -14.97
CA LYS A 14 29.37 -4.86 -13.74
C LYS A 14 29.83 -3.90 -12.63
N TYR A 15 29.03 -3.79 -11.56
CA TYR A 15 29.34 -3.00 -10.35
C TYR A 15 29.40 -3.93 -9.13
N GLY A 16 30.05 -3.47 -8.06
CA GLY A 16 30.19 -4.26 -6.83
C GLY A 16 31.47 -5.11 -6.80
N PHE A 17 31.46 -6.15 -5.97
CA PHE A 17 32.62 -7.01 -5.72
C PHE A 17 32.55 -8.27 -6.58
N SER A 18 33.69 -8.70 -7.12
CA SER A 18 33.74 -10.01 -7.78
C SER A 18 33.59 -11.12 -6.74
N LYS A 19 33.29 -12.35 -7.18
CA LYS A 19 33.27 -13.51 -6.29
C LYS A 19 34.61 -13.67 -5.55
N GLU A 20 35.71 -13.49 -6.27
CA GLU A 20 37.06 -13.58 -5.69
C GLU A 20 37.35 -12.45 -4.70
N ASP A 21 36.78 -11.25 -4.89
CA ASP A 21 36.88 -10.17 -3.89
C ASP A 21 36.13 -10.57 -2.60
N LEU A 22 34.92 -11.13 -2.73
CA LEU A 22 34.08 -11.54 -1.60
C LEU A 22 34.64 -12.77 -0.84
N GLU A 23 35.35 -13.66 -1.54
CA GLU A 23 35.96 -14.86 -0.95
C GLU A 23 37.38 -14.62 -0.39
N ASP A 24 37.92 -13.40 -0.51
CA ASP A 24 39.25 -13.06 0.00
C ASP A 24 39.22 -12.95 1.54
N ALA A 25 39.95 -13.84 2.20
CA ALA A 25 40.03 -13.94 3.65
C ALA A 25 40.48 -12.64 4.35
N ARG A 26 41.12 -11.71 3.64
CA ARG A 26 41.56 -10.41 4.19
C ARG A 26 40.40 -9.44 4.44
N PHE A 27 39.24 -9.67 3.83
CA PHE A 27 38.01 -8.87 4.01
C PHE A 27 36.88 -9.65 4.69
N ALA A 28 37.10 -10.93 5.03
CA ALA A 28 36.10 -11.77 5.68
C ALA A 28 35.71 -11.28 7.09
N ASP A 29 36.62 -10.58 7.77
CA ASP A 29 36.33 -9.89 9.02
C ASP A 29 36.12 -8.38 8.76
N PRO A 30 34.88 -7.87 8.85
CA PRO A 30 34.58 -6.46 8.57
C PRO A 30 35.26 -5.52 9.58
N TYR A 31 35.49 -5.96 10.82
CA TYR A 31 36.17 -5.13 11.84
C TYR A 31 37.67 -5.02 11.54
N GLY A 32 38.33 -6.15 11.27
CA GLY A 32 39.72 -6.16 10.82
C GLY A 32 39.92 -5.39 9.51
N ASN A 33 38.93 -5.41 8.60
CA ASN A 33 38.96 -4.57 7.41
C ASN A 33 38.85 -3.07 7.74
N ALA A 34 37.91 -2.69 8.61
CA ALA A 34 37.73 -1.29 9.03
C ALA A 34 39.00 -0.73 9.70
N GLU A 35 39.70 -1.51 10.53
CA GLU A 35 41.00 -1.11 11.10
C GLU A 35 42.06 -0.85 10.02
N GLY A 36 42.14 -1.73 9.02
CA GLY A 36 43.04 -1.57 7.88
C GLY A 36 42.69 -0.33 7.03
N ALA A 37 41.39 -0.12 6.76
CA ALA A 37 40.90 1.06 6.05
C ALA A 37 41.22 2.36 6.82
N ALA A 38 41.04 2.37 8.14
CA ALA A 38 41.37 3.52 8.98
C ALA A 38 42.87 3.88 8.92
N GLN A 39 43.77 2.88 8.91
CA GLN A 39 45.21 3.11 8.73
C GLN A 39 45.51 3.76 7.36
N ILE A 40 44.88 3.25 6.29
CA ILE A 40 45.01 3.81 4.95
C ILE A 40 44.51 5.27 4.94
N LEU A 41 43.32 5.54 5.47
CA LEU A 41 42.71 6.88 5.49
C LEU A 41 43.51 7.89 6.35
N ASN A 42 44.12 7.44 7.45
CA ASN A 42 45.02 8.28 8.25
C ASN A 42 46.27 8.68 7.45
N ASN A 43 46.83 7.78 6.64
CA ASN A 43 47.98 8.08 5.77
C ASN A 43 47.57 8.92 4.55
N ASP A 44 46.38 8.65 3.98
CA ASP A 44 45.83 9.34 2.83
C ASP A 44 45.50 10.80 3.13
N SER A 45 44.84 11.06 4.27
CA SER A 45 44.54 12.42 4.72
C SER A 45 45.80 13.26 4.95
N ALA A 46 46.90 12.65 5.39
CA ALA A 46 48.20 13.33 5.54
C ALA A 46 48.89 13.66 4.19
N SER A 47 48.51 12.98 3.10
CA SER A 47 49.15 13.07 1.77
C SER A 47 48.25 13.72 0.71
N GLY A 48 47.08 14.25 1.09
CA GLY A 48 46.20 15.00 0.20
C GLY A 48 44.90 14.29 -0.22
N GLY A 49 44.53 13.16 0.40
CA GLY A 49 43.19 12.58 0.31
C GLY A 49 42.87 11.91 -1.03
N THR A 50 43.78 11.10 -1.56
CA THR A 50 43.62 10.41 -2.85
C THR A 50 42.48 9.39 -2.84
N TYR A 51 42.36 8.56 -1.79
CA TYR A 51 41.26 7.60 -1.65
C TYR A 51 39.95 8.26 -1.25
N ILE A 52 39.99 9.32 -0.43
CA ILE A 52 38.79 10.12 -0.09
C ILE A 52 38.21 10.76 -1.37
N SER A 53 39.06 11.38 -2.19
CA SER A 53 38.65 12.00 -3.45
C SER A 53 38.15 10.96 -4.46
N ARG A 54 38.76 9.77 -4.47
CA ARG A 54 38.34 8.65 -5.31
C ARG A 54 36.98 8.09 -4.89
N ALA A 55 36.73 7.95 -3.59
CA ALA A 55 35.43 7.54 -3.06
C ALA A 55 34.31 8.51 -3.48
N LYS A 56 34.57 9.82 -3.42
CA LYS A 56 33.63 10.84 -3.89
C LYS A 56 33.28 10.69 -5.37
N ARG A 57 34.27 10.46 -6.24
CA ARG A 57 34.03 10.26 -7.68
C ARG A 57 33.36 8.91 -8.00
N CYS A 58 33.73 7.86 -7.29
CA CYS A 58 33.30 6.49 -7.60
C CYS A 58 31.95 6.12 -6.99
N PHE A 59 31.62 6.63 -5.81
CA PHE A 59 30.43 6.22 -5.07
C PHE A 59 29.53 7.39 -4.64
N GLY A 60 29.95 8.65 -4.89
CA GLY A 60 29.19 9.81 -4.45
C GLY A 60 29.13 9.92 -2.93
N VAL A 61 30.20 9.48 -2.26
CA VAL A 61 30.31 9.51 -0.79
C VAL A 61 31.53 10.32 -0.35
N GLU A 62 31.42 10.98 0.80
CA GLU A 62 32.51 11.62 1.50
C GLU A 62 32.96 10.75 2.68
N ILE A 63 34.26 10.45 2.74
CA ILE A 63 34.86 9.75 3.88
C ILE A 63 35.51 10.79 4.78
N LYS A 64 35.04 10.92 6.02
CA LYS A 64 35.58 11.88 6.98
C LYS A 64 35.48 11.37 8.42
N LYS A 65 36.22 12.02 9.32
CA LYS A 65 36.08 11.74 10.74
C LYS A 65 34.87 12.46 11.32
N LEU A 66 34.06 11.74 12.08
CA LEU A 66 32.93 12.26 12.84
C LEU A 66 33.13 11.98 14.33
N PRO A 67 32.62 12.86 15.22
CA PRO A 67 32.64 12.61 16.65
C PRO A 67 31.78 11.40 16.99
N GLU A 68 32.30 10.48 17.79
CA GLU A 68 31.57 9.35 18.33
C GLU A 68 30.51 9.83 19.33
N ALA A 69 29.24 9.46 19.11
CA ALA A 69 28.11 9.97 19.89
C ALA A 69 28.17 9.60 21.38
N GLU A 70 28.89 8.53 21.75
CA GLU A 70 28.89 7.96 23.11
C GLU A 70 30.27 7.90 23.79
N ALA A 71 31.37 8.34 23.16
CA ALA A 71 32.71 8.21 23.75
C ALA A 71 33.62 9.44 23.57
N ASP A 72 33.97 10.09 24.69
CA ASP A 72 35.19 10.89 24.97
C ASP A 72 35.81 11.70 23.80
N ASN A 73 34.99 12.40 23.00
CA ASN A 73 35.45 13.20 21.85
C ASN A 73 36.36 12.43 20.86
N LYS A 74 36.20 11.11 20.76
CA LYS A 74 36.97 10.31 19.81
C LYS A 74 36.39 10.50 18.41
N GLU A 75 37.26 10.84 17.48
CA GLU A 75 36.91 10.98 16.07
C GLU A 75 37.09 9.65 15.33
N LEU A 76 36.02 9.12 14.74
CA LEU A 76 36.00 7.87 13.97
C LEU A 76 35.75 8.14 12.48
N TRP A 77 36.37 7.36 11.61
CA TRP A 77 36.09 7.43 10.17
C TRP A 77 34.67 6.96 9.89
N ASN A 78 33.91 7.75 9.14
CA ASN A 78 32.58 7.42 8.65
C ASN A 78 32.45 7.75 7.16
N VAL A 79 31.39 7.24 6.53
CA VAL A 79 31.05 7.41 5.12
C VAL A 79 29.67 8.03 5.05
N ILE A 80 29.55 9.20 4.42
CA ILE A 80 28.29 9.93 4.26
C ILE A 80 28.07 10.30 2.79
N PRO A 81 26.84 10.65 2.36
CA PRO A 81 26.58 11.19 1.05
C PRO A 81 27.45 12.42 0.75
N ALA A 82 27.98 12.47 -0.47
CA ALA A 82 28.57 13.68 -1.01
C ALA A 82 27.50 14.55 -1.68
N ASP A 83 27.83 15.82 -1.89
CA ASP A 83 27.04 16.79 -2.66
C ASP A 83 26.96 16.49 -4.17
N VAL A 84 27.69 15.48 -4.65
CA VAL A 84 27.73 15.08 -6.06
C VAL A 84 27.46 13.59 -6.16
N ALA A 85 26.36 13.23 -6.81
CA ALA A 85 26.04 11.84 -7.13
C ALA A 85 27.05 11.27 -8.13
N ALA A 86 27.59 10.09 -7.84
CA ALA A 86 28.35 9.34 -8.84
C ALA A 86 27.40 8.84 -9.93
N ASN A 87 27.71 9.15 -11.19
CA ASN A 87 26.97 8.64 -12.34
C ASN A 87 27.83 7.63 -13.11
N PRO A 88 27.68 6.33 -12.84
CA PRO A 88 28.51 5.33 -13.48
C PRO A 88 28.12 5.04 -14.95
N TYR A 89 27.07 5.71 -15.45
CA TYR A 89 26.66 5.71 -16.86
C TYR A 89 27.21 6.91 -17.64
N ASP A 90 27.98 7.79 -16.99
CA ASP A 90 28.69 8.87 -17.66
C ASP A 90 30.13 8.42 -18.00
N PRO A 91 30.40 7.87 -19.19
CA PRO A 91 31.71 7.36 -19.54
C PRO A 91 32.77 8.46 -19.65
N LYS A 92 32.38 9.74 -19.67
CA LYS A 92 33.32 10.86 -19.71
C LYS A 92 33.82 11.23 -18.31
N ASN A 93 32.98 11.08 -17.30
CA ASN A 93 33.24 11.58 -15.96
C ASN A 93 33.42 10.47 -14.90
N TYR A 94 33.03 9.23 -15.20
CA TYR A 94 33.20 8.09 -14.30
C TYR A 94 34.49 7.32 -14.60
N PRO A 95 35.50 7.34 -13.72
CA PRO A 95 36.78 6.68 -13.98
C PRO A 95 36.67 5.18 -13.69
N LYS A 96 36.03 4.43 -14.60
CA LYS A 96 35.65 3.01 -14.42
C LYS A 96 36.81 2.12 -13.94
N ASP A 97 37.97 2.20 -14.59
CA ASP A 97 39.12 1.35 -14.26
C ASP A 97 39.72 1.69 -12.90
N GLU A 98 39.68 2.97 -12.52
CA GLU A 98 40.05 3.43 -11.18
C GLU A 98 39.02 2.92 -10.15
N CYS A 99 37.73 3.11 -10.37
CA CYS A 99 36.70 2.68 -9.42
C CYS A 99 36.66 1.16 -9.23
N ALA A 100 36.91 0.38 -10.29
CA ALA A 100 36.91 -1.07 -10.28
C ALA A 100 38.27 -1.71 -9.93
N SER A 101 39.30 -0.90 -9.62
CA SER A 101 40.63 -1.44 -9.28
C SER A 101 40.57 -2.44 -8.12
N ARG A 102 41.45 -3.44 -8.19
CA ARG A 102 41.64 -4.49 -7.17
C ARG A 102 42.96 -4.31 -6.41
N GLU A 103 43.55 -3.11 -6.49
CA GLU A 103 44.62 -2.69 -5.61
C GLU A 103 44.18 -2.89 -4.14
N LEU A 104 45.02 -3.54 -3.34
CA LEU A 104 44.65 -3.99 -1.98
C LEU A 104 44.07 -2.86 -1.12
N ASP A 105 44.75 -1.72 -1.09
CA ASP A 105 44.34 -0.58 -0.25
C ASP A 105 43.01 -0.01 -0.72
N TRP A 106 42.83 0.16 -2.03
CA TRP A 106 41.54 0.59 -2.58
C TRP A 106 40.42 -0.42 -2.32
N LEU A 107 40.71 -1.72 -2.42
CA LEU A 107 39.73 -2.76 -2.16
C LEU A 107 39.27 -2.74 -0.69
N ARG A 108 40.18 -2.49 0.27
CA ARG A 108 39.82 -2.24 1.68
C ARG A 108 38.86 -1.07 1.84
N ILE A 109 39.14 0.05 1.17
CA ILE A 109 38.27 1.24 1.21
C ILE A 109 36.90 0.95 0.61
N ARG A 110 36.83 0.20 -0.50
CA ARG A 110 35.54 -0.20 -1.11
C ARG A 110 34.70 -1.05 -0.16
N PHE A 111 35.29 -2.06 0.48
CA PHE A 111 34.60 -2.86 1.49
C PHE A 111 34.16 -2.00 2.68
N PHE A 112 35.01 -1.10 3.16
CA PHE A 112 34.66 -0.17 4.24
C PHE A 112 33.44 0.70 3.88
N ILE A 113 33.40 1.28 2.67
CA ILE A 113 32.23 2.05 2.19
C ILE A 113 30.96 1.20 2.19
N PHE A 114 31.05 -0.03 1.70
CA PHE A 114 29.90 -0.93 1.60
C PHE A 114 29.40 -1.35 2.99
N ASP A 115 30.30 -1.81 3.86
CA ASP A 115 29.96 -2.28 5.21
C ASP A 115 29.38 -1.15 6.06
N THR A 116 29.97 0.06 6.00
CA THR A 116 29.42 1.24 6.68
C THR A 116 28.01 1.56 6.19
N GLY A 117 27.79 1.55 4.86
CA GLY A 117 26.45 1.78 4.30
C GLY A 117 25.41 0.75 4.76
N VAL A 118 25.80 -0.53 4.90
CA VAL A 118 24.90 -1.58 5.42
C VAL A 118 24.56 -1.34 6.89
N VAL A 119 25.56 -0.98 7.72
CA VAL A 119 25.35 -0.73 9.15
C VAL A 119 24.50 0.52 9.37
N GLU A 120 24.79 1.62 8.68
CA GLU A 120 24.01 2.86 8.75
C GLU A 120 22.58 2.64 8.22
N GLY A 121 22.40 1.86 7.15
CA GLY A 121 21.07 1.48 6.67
C GLY A 121 20.28 0.66 7.70
N TRP A 122 20.93 -0.28 8.38
CA TRP A 122 20.31 -1.06 9.46
C TRP A 122 19.97 -0.20 10.68
N ALA A 123 20.85 0.71 11.08
CA ALA A 123 20.60 1.62 12.19
C ALA A 123 19.46 2.59 11.88
N CYS A 124 19.41 3.14 10.66
CA CYS A 124 18.30 3.96 10.20
C CYS A 124 16.96 3.19 10.21
N TYR A 125 16.97 1.91 9.79
CA TYR A 125 15.78 1.05 9.88
C TYR A 125 15.28 0.86 11.33
N ASN A 126 16.17 1.01 12.32
CA ASN A 126 15.84 0.96 13.75
C ASN A 126 15.70 2.37 14.36
N ASP A 127 15.25 3.35 13.57
CA ASP A 127 14.93 4.71 13.97
C ASP A 127 16.13 5.56 14.48
N ASP A 128 17.37 5.25 14.08
CA ASP A 128 18.50 6.15 14.32
C ASP A 128 18.53 7.30 13.29
N GLU A 129 18.13 8.50 13.73
CA GLU A 129 18.08 9.70 12.88
C GLU A 129 19.44 10.09 12.30
N THR A 130 20.54 9.85 13.02
CA THR A 130 21.88 10.21 12.54
C THR A 130 22.26 9.30 11.38
N SER A 131 21.98 8.01 11.51
CA SER A 131 22.17 7.02 10.48
C SER A 131 21.29 7.24 9.26
N CYS A 132 20.04 7.70 9.43
CA CYS A 132 19.18 8.07 8.31
C CYS A 132 19.72 9.26 7.51
N LYS A 133 20.29 10.25 8.19
CA LYS A 133 21.01 11.37 7.54
C LYS A 133 22.28 10.88 6.85
N ASN A 134 23.07 10.06 7.52
CA ASN A 134 24.31 9.47 6.97
C ASN A 134 24.04 8.52 5.79
N SER A 135 22.82 8.01 5.64
CA SER A 135 22.42 7.17 4.50
C SER A 135 21.73 7.98 3.40
N GLY A 136 21.54 9.29 3.58
CA GLY A 136 20.92 10.19 2.60
C GLY A 136 19.40 10.02 2.46
N VAL A 137 18.73 9.42 3.45
CA VAL A 137 17.27 9.18 3.42
C VAL A 137 16.49 10.47 3.68
N ASP A 138 16.99 11.35 4.55
CA ASP A 138 16.30 12.58 4.98
C ASP A 138 16.33 13.72 3.94
N GLU A 139 17.33 13.77 3.05
CA GLU A 139 17.46 14.86 2.07
C GLU A 139 16.40 14.80 0.94
N LEU A 140 15.75 13.65 0.75
CA LEU A 140 14.65 13.51 -0.21
C LEU A 140 13.31 14.02 0.33
N ALA A 141 13.19 14.26 1.64
CA ALA A 141 11.93 14.67 2.27
C ALA A 141 11.75 16.20 2.40
N THR A 142 12.79 17.01 2.20
CA THR A 142 12.77 18.45 2.59
C THR A 142 12.60 19.47 1.46
N SER A 143 12.22 19.07 0.24
CA SER A 143 11.93 20.02 -0.85
C SER A 143 10.62 19.77 -1.57
N SER A 144 9.51 20.22 -0.99
CA SER A 144 8.42 20.85 -1.77
C SER A 144 7.47 21.65 -0.88
N THR A 145 7.56 22.98 -1.00
CA THR A 145 6.53 23.90 -0.51
C THR A 145 5.56 24.18 -1.66
N THR A 146 4.26 24.07 -1.38
CA THR A 146 3.10 24.60 -2.13
C THR A 146 2.79 24.07 -3.53
N THR A 147 1.80 23.17 -3.62
CA THR A 147 0.49 23.42 -4.28
C THR A 147 -0.51 22.38 -3.79
N SER A 148 -1.75 22.78 -3.47
CA SER A 148 -2.85 21.88 -3.06
C SER A 148 -3.15 20.83 -4.13
N SER A 149 -2.48 19.68 -4.08
CA SER A 149 -3.06 18.40 -4.48
C SER A 149 -4.00 17.97 -3.35
N VAL A 150 -5.18 17.44 -3.71
CA VAL A 150 -6.08 16.80 -2.76
C VAL A 150 -5.28 15.77 -1.99
N ALA A 151 -5.03 16.03 -0.69
CA ALA A 151 -4.22 15.16 0.14
C ALA A 151 -4.89 13.78 0.19
N THR A 152 -4.29 12.81 -0.48
CA THR A 152 -4.76 11.42 -0.52
C THR A 152 -4.46 10.70 0.79
N THR A 153 -3.53 11.22 1.59
CA THR A 153 -3.12 10.70 2.90
C THR A 153 -3.39 11.73 4.01
N ILE A 154 -3.66 11.23 5.21
CA ILE A 154 -3.85 12.05 6.42
C ILE A 154 -2.71 11.75 7.39
N ASP A 155 -1.63 12.51 7.27
CA ASP A 155 -0.40 12.20 8.00
C ASP A 155 -0.40 12.78 9.43
N SER A 156 -1.26 13.77 9.69
CA SER A 156 -1.40 14.41 10.99
C SER A 156 -2.86 14.76 11.31
N LEU A 157 -3.17 14.83 12.62
CA LEU A 157 -4.43 15.32 13.16
C LEU A 157 -4.17 16.21 14.38
N GLY A 158 -4.86 17.34 14.47
CA GLY A 158 -4.69 18.26 15.61
C GLY A 158 -3.25 18.74 15.80
N GLY A 159 -2.48 18.82 14.72
CA GLY A 159 -1.08 19.24 14.73
C GLY A 159 -0.08 18.17 15.18
N GLN A 160 -0.49 16.91 15.37
CA GLN A 160 0.41 15.80 15.67
C GLN A 160 0.42 14.77 14.56
N GLN A 161 1.60 14.23 14.25
CA GLN A 161 1.74 13.15 13.29
C GLN A 161 1.05 11.89 13.83
N LEU A 162 0.28 11.24 12.95
CA LEU A 162 -0.37 9.98 13.26
C LEU A 162 0.61 8.82 13.17
N ALA A 163 0.43 7.81 14.03
CA ALA A 163 1.12 6.54 13.86
C ALA A 163 0.62 5.79 12.59
N PRO A 164 1.40 4.86 12.02
CA PRO A 164 1.04 4.18 10.76
C PRO A 164 -0.31 3.45 10.78
N ASN A 165 -0.66 2.79 11.89
CA ASN A 165 -1.92 2.04 12.03
C ASN A 165 -3.16 2.97 11.95
N PRO A 166 -3.25 4.06 12.77
CA PRO A 166 -4.29 5.07 12.60
C PRO A 166 -4.42 5.64 11.19
N GLN A 167 -3.30 6.00 10.53
CA GLN A 167 -3.32 6.51 9.16
C GLN A 167 -3.98 5.52 8.19
N ARG A 168 -3.52 4.25 8.23
CA ARG A 168 -4.05 3.15 7.43
C ARG A 168 -5.54 2.96 7.64
N TRP A 169 -6.01 2.95 8.89
CA TRP A 169 -7.41 2.68 9.20
C TRP A 169 -8.33 3.86 8.88
N ILE A 170 -7.87 5.11 9.03
CA ILE A 170 -8.63 6.28 8.57
C ILE A 170 -8.82 6.22 7.05
N GLN A 171 -7.75 5.90 6.31
CA GLN A 171 -7.86 5.71 4.85
C GLN A 171 -8.80 4.56 4.49
N TRP A 172 -8.73 3.44 5.22
CA TRP A 172 -9.64 2.32 5.03
C TRP A 172 -11.11 2.70 5.29
N ILE A 173 -11.38 3.49 6.34
CA ILE A 173 -12.72 4.00 6.67
C ILE A 173 -13.26 4.87 5.53
N ALA A 174 -12.42 5.75 4.99
CA ALA A 174 -12.79 6.60 3.85
C ALA A 174 -13.23 5.78 2.63
N GLN A 175 -12.52 4.70 2.35
CA GLN A 175 -12.76 3.84 1.19
C GLN A 175 -13.92 2.86 1.39
N ASN A 176 -14.07 2.28 2.58
CA ASN A 176 -14.92 1.11 2.80
C ASN A 176 -16.18 1.42 3.63
N VAL A 177 -16.15 2.46 4.46
CA VAL A 177 -17.25 2.78 5.38
C VAL A 177 -18.04 3.97 4.86
N VAL A 178 -17.39 5.12 4.65
CA VAL A 178 -18.03 6.37 4.20
C VAL A 178 -19.02 6.17 3.05
N PRO A 179 -18.71 5.41 1.98
CA PRO A 179 -19.62 5.29 0.83
C PRO A 179 -20.93 4.58 1.18
N ASN A 180 -20.88 3.70 2.18
CA ASN A 180 -21.99 2.86 2.62
C ASN A 180 -22.77 3.48 3.79
N LEU A 181 -22.29 4.57 4.38
CA LEU A 181 -23.04 5.29 5.41
C LEU A 181 -24.32 5.92 4.84
N PRO A 182 -25.41 6.04 5.63
CA PRO A 182 -26.64 6.70 5.18
C PRO A 182 -26.47 8.22 5.08
N GLY A 183 -27.32 8.86 4.28
CA GLY A 183 -27.36 10.32 4.11
C GLY A 183 -26.63 10.82 2.86
N ASN A 184 -26.55 12.15 2.72
CA ASN A 184 -25.78 12.82 1.69
C ASN A 184 -24.27 12.81 2.01
N ALA A 185 -23.43 13.25 1.07
CA ALA A 185 -21.97 13.21 1.24
C ALA A 185 -21.46 13.94 2.49
N ASP A 186 -22.07 15.07 2.85
CA ASP A 186 -21.67 15.84 4.03
C ASP A 186 -22.08 15.14 5.33
N GLU A 187 -23.27 14.52 5.35
CA GLU A 187 -23.78 13.72 6.47
C GLU A 187 -22.94 12.45 6.69
N LYS A 188 -22.55 11.78 5.61
CA LYS A 188 -21.65 10.61 5.63
C LYS A 188 -20.28 10.98 6.18
N ALA A 189 -19.68 12.05 5.66
CA ALA A 189 -18.38 12.54 6.12
C ALA A 189 -18.42 12.97 7.58
N ALA A 190 -19.49 13.65 8.02
CA ALA A 190 -19.66 14.03 9.43
C ALA A 190 -19.80 12.82 10.35
N MET A 191 -20.61 11.82 9.95
CA MET A 191 -20.76 10.57 10.71
C MET A 191 -19.42 9.84 10.83
N ALA A 192 -18.71 9.68 9.71
CA ALA A 192 -17.42 9.02 9.71
C ALA A 192 -16.41 9.77 10.58
N ALA A 193 -16.33 11.10 10.45
CA ALA A 193 -15.42 11.91 11.26
C ALA A 193 -15.65 11.77 12.76
N THR A 194 -16.91 11.85 13.21
CA THR A 194 -17.26 11.71 14.63
C THR A 194 -16.91 10.32 15.17
N VAL A 195 -17.23 9.26 14.43
CA VAL A 195 -16.97 7.89 14.89
C VAL A 195 -15.49 7.54 14.79
N THR A 196 -14.78 7.99 13.75
CA THR A 196 -13.33 7.80 13.64
C THR A 196 -12.59 8.51 14.76
N TRP A 197 -12.99 9.74 15.13
CA TRP A 197 -12.47 10.42 16.31
C TRP A 197 -12.70 9.60 17.60
N TRP A 198 -13.88 9.00 17.73
CA TRP A 198 -14.20 8.12 18.85
C TRP A 198 -13.26 6.90 18.92
N SER A 199 -13.07 6.21 17.80
CA SER A 199 -12.17 5.06 17.72
C SER A 199 -10.71 5.44 17.96
N LEU A 200 -10.26 6.60 17.48
CA LEU A 200 -8.92 7.13 17.76
C LEU A 200 -8.75 7.35 19.27
N LYS A 201 -9.69 8.03 19.93
CA LYS A 201 -9.55 8.34 21.35
C LYS A 201 -9.54 7.08 22.24
N GLU A 202 -10.15 5.99 21.79
CA GLU A 202 -10.14 4.70 22.50
C GLU A 202 -8.90 3.86 22.16
N ALA A 203 -8.02 4.36 21.29
CA ALA A 203 -6.88 3.64 20.72
C ALA A 203 -7.28 2.36 19.96
N ASP A 204 -8.54 2.28 19.51
CA ASP A 204 -9.02 1.12 18.74
C ASP A 204 -8.31 1.05 17.39
N LEU A 205 -7.91 2.18 16.80
CA LEU A 205 -7.19 2.22 15.52
C LEU A 205 -5.68 1.97 15.64
N ASP A 206 -5.15 1.81 16.86
CA ASP A 206 -3.74 1.52 17.09
C ASP A 206 -3.43 0.04 16.84
N VAL A 207 -4.45 -0.83 16.85
CA VAL A 207 -4.29 -2.29 16.68
C VAL A 207 -4.18 -2.69 15.20
N ASP A 208 -3.53 -3.83 14.95
CA ASP A 208 -3.28 -4.33 13.59
C ASP A 208 -4.55 -4.63 12.80
N ASN A 209 -5.60 -5.10 13.45
CA ASN A 209 -6.91 -5.33 12.84
C ASN A 209 -8.07 -4.92 13.77
N PRO A 210 -8.55 -3.67 13.70
CA PRO A 210 -9.67 -3.18 14.49
C PRO A 210 -10.99 -3.81 14.07
N LEU A 211 -11.08 -4.48 12.91
CA LEU A 211 -12.31 -5.15 12.47
C LEU A 211 -12.58 -6.43 13.28
N SER A 212 -11.54 -7.08 13.80
CA SER A 212 -11.66 -8.21 14.74
C SER A 212 -11.67 -7.78 16.20
N TYR A 213 -11.47 -6.49 16.48
CA TYR A 213 -11.23 -5.99 17.84
C TYR A 213 -12.37 -6.29 18.81
N SER A 214 -11.94 -6.56 20.04
CA SER A 214 -12.74 -6.75 21.23
C SER A 214 -11.86 -6.37 22.42
N ASN A 215 -12.27 -5.43 23.27
CA ASN A 215 -11.57 -5.22 24.56
C ASN A 215 -12.01 -6.23 25.63
N CYS A 216 -12.68 -7.29 25.20
CA CYS A 216 -12.96 -8.46 26.02
C CYS A 216 -11.66 -9.22 26.31
N GLY A 217 -11.17 -9.12 27.55
CA GLY A 217 -9.82 -9.51 27.97
C GLY A 217 -9.47 -11.01 27.97
N ASP A 218 -9.85 -11.77 26.95
CA ASP A 218 -9.31 -13.11 26.73
C ASP A 218 -8.76 -13.20 25.29
N THR A 219 -7.52 -13.66 25.16
CA THR A 219 -6.84 -13.84 23.86
C THR A 219 -7.51 -14.91 22.99
N SER A 220 -8.48 -15.63 23.55
CA SER A 220 -9.36 -16.53 22.82
C SER A 220 -10.44 -15.72 22.11
N HIS A 221 -10.65 -15.97 20.81
CA HIS A 221 -11.68 -15.37 19.95
C HIS A 221 -13.15 -15.56 20.43
N SER A 222 -13.36 -15.94 21.69
CA SER A 222 -14.58 -16.46 22.26
C SER A 222 -15.67 -15.41 22.51
N ASN A 223 -15.39 -14.10 22.42
CA ASN A 223 -16.37 -13.01 22.66
C ASN A 223 -17.19 -13.19 23.95
N ASN A 224 -16.64 -13.90 24.92
CA ASN A 224 -17.30 -14.29 26.16
C ASN A 224 -16.74 -13.42 27.29
N CYS A 225 -17.10 -12.13 27.34
CA CYS A 225 -16.73 -11.40 28.55
C CYS A 225 -17.62 -11.87 29.69
N PRO A 226 -17.13 -11.74 30.93
CA PRO A 226 -17.97 -11.94 32.09
C PRO A 226 -19.31 -11.23 31.93
N ALA A 227 -20.38 -11.94 32.30
CA ALA A 227 -21.70 -11.33 32.42
C ALA A 227 -21.54 -10.07 33.28
N ASN A 228 -22.16 -8.97 32.85
CA ASN A 228 -22.05 -7.64 33.46
C ASN A 228 -20.88 -6.73 33.07
N THR A 229 -19.92 -7.16 32.25
CA THR A 229 -18.85 -6.27 31.77
C THR A 229 -19.29 -5.54 30.51
N LEU A 230 -19.15 -4.20 30.49
CA LEU A 230 -19.25 -3.41 29.26
C LEU A 230 -17.97 -3.64 28.46
N TRP A 231 -18.11 -3.94 27.17
CA TRP A 231 -16.97 -4.13 26.29
C TRP A 231 -17.27 -3.54 24.91
N GLN A 232 -16.24 -3.06 24.24
CA GLN A 232 -16.26 -2.43 22.93
C GLN A 232 -15.77 -3.38 21.86
N VAL A 233 -16.33 -3.27 20.66
CA VAL A 233 -15.98 -4.12 19.53
C VAL A 233 -15.89 -3.34 18.24
N GLY A 234 -15.06 -3.87 17.34
CA GLY A 234 -14.93 -3.42 15.96
C GLY A 234 -14.26 -2.06 15.83
N ILE A 235 -14.08 -1.65 14.59
CA ILE A 235 -13.40 -0.39 14.22
C ILE A 235 -14.14 0.87 14.68
N ALA A 236 -15.40 0.73 15.12
CA ALA A 236 -16.22 1.82 15.63
C ALA A 236 -16.21 1.94 17.17
N GLY A 237 -15.52 1.04 17.88
CA GLY A 237 -15.45 1.09 19.34
C GLY A 237 -16.81 1.01 20.03
N VAL A 238 -17.76 0.27 19.47
CA VAL A 238 -19.16 0.28 19.93
C VAL A 238 -19.30 -0.63 21.13
N GLN A 239 -19.93 -0.14 22.19
CA GLN A 239 -20.25 -0.98 23.35
C GLN A 239 -21.32 -2.01 22.99
N VAL A 240 -21.04 -3.29 23.28
CA VAL A 240 -22.01 -4.37 23.15
C VAL A 240 -22.97 -4.32 24.34
N PRO A 241 -24.30 -4.37 24.11
CA PRO A 241 -25.26 -4.44 25.21
C PRO A 241 -24.93 -5.58 26.19
N LYS A 242 -25.22 -5.34 27.46
CA LYS A 242 -24.79 -6.20 28.55
C LYS A 242 -25.46 -7.58 28.51
N ASP A 243 -26.75 -7.62 28.17
CA ASP A 243 -27.53 -8.85 28.06
C ASP A 243 -28.63 -8.65 26.99
N PRO A 244 -28.24 -8.56 25.69
CA PRO A 244 -29.20 -8.22 24.65
C PRO A 244 -30.25 -9.32 24.55
N GLY A 245 -31.50 -8.97 24.87
CA GLY A 245 -32.64 -9.84 24.68
C GLY A 245 -32.91 -10.09 23.19
N ALA A 246 -33.76 -11.06 22.88
CA ALA A 246 -34.11 -11.39 21.49
C ALA A 246 -34.61 -10.17 20.69
N THR A 247 -35.38 -9.28 21.32
CA THR A 247 -35.87 -8.03 20.71
C THR A 247 -34.73 -7.08 20.32
N GLU A 248 -33.70 -6.96 21.16
CA GLU A 248 -32.58 -6.05 20.94
C GLU A 248 -31.65 -6.59 19.84
N ILE A 249 -31.41 -7.90 19.84
CA ILE A 249 -30.69 -8.59 18.75
C ILE A 249 -31.45 -8.38 17.43
N LYS A 250 -32.77 -8.58 17.44
CA LYS A 250 -33.61 -8.38 16.26
C LYS A 250 -33.54 -6.94 15.75
N SER A 251 -33.52 -5.95 16.64
CA SER A 251 -33.35 -4.55 16.26
C SER A 251 -31.98 -4.28 15.61
N LEU A 252 -30.92 -4.95 16.04
CA LEU A 252 -29.60 -4.85 15.42
C LEU A 252 -29.57 -5.52 14.04
N GLU A 253 -30.22 -6.68 13.90
CA GLU A 253 -30.38 -7.35 12.60
C GLU A 253 -31.15 -6.47 11.61
N ASP A 254 -32.30 -5.93 12.03
CA ASP A 254 -33.13 -5.07 11.18
C ASP A 254 -32.38 -3.80 10.77
N LYS A 255 -31.59 -3.23 11.68
CA LYS A 255 -30.70 -2.11 11.37
C LYS A 255 -29.64 -2.51 10.34
N ALA A 256 -28.94 -3.62 10.53
CA ALA A 256 -27.92 -4.09 9.60
C ALA A 256 -28.52 -4.34 8.19
N LEU A 257 -29.67 -5.01 8.10
CA LEU A 257 -30.39 -5.23 6.84
C LEU A 257 -30.79 -3.91 6.16
N SER A 258 -31.21 -2.91 6.93
CA SER A 258 -31.56 -1.60 6.38
C SER A 258 -30.36 -0.85 5.79
N LEU A 259 -29.16 -1.10 6.33
CA LEU A 259 -27.91 -0.49 5.89
C LEU A 259 -27.24 -1.26 4.73
N HIS A 260 -27.59 -2.54 4.58
CA HIS A 260 -27.06 -3.44 3.55
C HIS A 260 -28.19 -4.01 2.67
N PRO A 261 -28.85 -3.17 1.84
CA PRO A 261 -30.01 -3.59 1.06
C PRO A 261 -29.64 -4.75 0.12
N GLY A 262 -30.45 -5.80 0.15
CA GLY A 262 -30.27 -7.00 -0.68
C GLY A 262 -29.37 -8.08 -0.08
N GLN A 263 -28.81 -7.86 1.11
CA GLN A 263 -28.05 -8.90 1.83
C GLN A 263 -28.92 -9.61 2.89
N THR A 264 -28.56 -10.84 3.23
CA THR A 264 -29.05 -11.54 4.43
C THR A 264 -28.13 -11.28 5.63
N ILE A 265 -28.59 -11.57 6.85
CA ILE A 265 -27.73 -11.44 8.04
C ILE A 265 -26.51 -12.35 7.95
N GLU A 266 -26.66 -13.56 7.41
CA GLU A 266 -25.55 -14.51 7.22
C GLU A 266 -24.50 -13.96 6.26
N GLN A 267 -24.91 -13.25 5.21
CA GLN A 267 -24.00 -12.60 4.26
C GLN A 267 -23.25 -11.44 4.93
N ILE A 268 -23.95 -10.60 5.72
CA ILE A 268 -23.33 -9.51 6.48
C ILE A 268 -22.31 -10.08 7.47
N LEU A 269 -22.71 -11.07 8.28
CA LEU A 269 -21.82 -11.73 9.25
C LEU A 269 -20.65 -12.44 8.58
N GLY A 270 -20.85 -13.03 7.40
CA GLY A 270 -19.77 -13.61 6.59
C GLY A 270 -18.74 -12.56 6.17
N GLN A 271 -19.20 -11.39 5.69
CA GLN A 271 -18.31 -10.29 5.35
C GLN A 271 -17.55 -9.76 6.58
N VAL A 272 -18.22 -9.63 7.72
CA VAL A 272 -17.58 -9.24 8.98
C VAL A 272 -16.50 -10.25 9.40
N ALA A 273 -16.78 -11.56 9.29
CA ALA A 273 -15.82 -12.60 9.60
C ALA A 273 -14.57 -12.53 8.69
N GLN A 274 -14.76 -12.30 7.38
CA GLN A 274 -13.66 -12.13 6.44
C GLN A 274 -12.84 -10.87 6.73
N ASN A 275 -13.51 -9.76 7.03
CA ASN A 275 -12.88 -8.51 7.45
C ASN A 275 -12.06 -8.69 8.75
N ALA A 276 -12.51 -9.56 9.65
CA ALA A 276 -11.78 -9.97 10.84
C ALA A 276 -10.60 -10.93 10.56
N GLY A 277 -10.39 -11.34 9.30
CA GLY A 277 -9.30 -12.22 8.88
C GLY A 277 -9.65 -13.71 8.83
N TYR A 278 -10.92 -14.09 8.98
CA TYR A 278 -11.33 -15.50 8.95
C TYR A 278 -11.62 -15.97 7.52
N LEU A 279 -10.99 -17.06 7.13
CA LEU A 279 -11.19 -17.68 5.81
C LEU A 279 -12.60 -18.27 5.69
N ALA A 280 -13.24 -18.05 4.53
CA ALA A 280 -14.54 -18.64 4.26
C ALA A 280 -14.50 -20.17 4.38
N GLY A 281 -15.44 -20.73 5.15
CA GLY A 281 -15.51 -22.17 5.42
C GLY A 281 -14.66 -22.65 6.60
N SER A 282 -13.89 -21.77 7.26
CA SER A 282 -13.23 -22.12 8.53
C SER A 282 -14.24 -22.31 9.67
N ASN A 283 -13.80 -22.93 10.77
CA ASN A 283 -14.62 -23.08 11.97
C ASN A 283 -14.96 -21.72 12.59
N GLU A 284 -14.00 -20.79 12.60
CA GLU A 284 -14.14 -19.43 13.10
C GLU A 284 -15.18 -18.68 12.26
N TYR A 285 -15.05 -18.69 10.94
CA TYR A 285 -16.02 -18.09 10.01
C TYR A 285 -17.43 -18.64 10.24
N SER A 286 -17.54 -19.97 10.36
CA SER A 286 -18.83 -20.63 10.62
C SER A 286 -19.39 -20.28 12.00
N SER A 287 -18.54 -20.07 13.00
CA SER A 287 -18.95 -19.66 14.35
C SER A 287 -19.51 -18.24 14.38
N VAL A 288 -19.00 -17.34 13.54
CA VAL A 288 -19.51 -15.96 13.40
C VAL A 288 -20.91 -15.98 12.77
N ILE A 289 -21.07 -16.67 11.65
CA ILE A 289 -22.36 -16.72 10.93
C ILE A 289 -23.46 -17.36 11.77
N ASN A 290 -23.13 -18.46 12.45
CA ASN A 290 -24.07 -19.21 13.28
C ASN A 290 -24.17 -18.66 14.72
N SER A 291 -23.53 -17.52 15.00
CA SER A 291 -23.58 -16.91 16.32
C SER A 291 -25.01 -16.52 16.70
N THR A 292 -25.31 -16.62 18.00
CA THR A 292 -26.60 -16.24 18.59
C THR A 292 -26.37 -15.35 19.81
N GLY A 293 -27.44 -14.82 20.39
CA GLY A 293 -27.37 -14.08 21.65
C GLY A 293 -26.42 -12.88 21.60
N ARG A 294 -25.67 -12.70 22.68
CA ARG A 294 -24.70 -11.60 22.84
C ARG A 294 -23.55 -11.66 21.84
N THR A 295 -23.09 -12.85 21.46
CA THR A 295 -22.04 -13.04 20.44
C THR A 295 -22.51 -12.53 19.07
N ARG A 296 -23.78 -12.77 18.71
CA ARG A 296 -24.35 -12.25 17.46
C ARG A 296 -24.44 -10.73 17.45
N ALA A 297 -24.92 -10.15 18.55
CA ALA A 297 -24.94 -8.69 18.71
C ALA A 297 -23.53 -8.10 18.57
N SER A 298 -22.52 -8.71 19.21
CA SER A 298 -21.12 -8.30 19.08
C SER A 298 -20.63 -8.33 17.63
N TRP A 299 -20.92 -9.39 16.87
CA TRP A 299 -20.48 -9.47 15.48
C TRP A 299 -21.23 -8.52 14.55
N LEU A 300 -22.52 -8.31 14.76
CA LEU A 300 -23.28 -7.28 14.02
C LEU A 300 -22.73 -5.87 14.28
N LEU A 301 -22.27 -5.58 15.49
CA LEU A 301 -21.67 -4.29 15.82
C LEU A 301 -20.24 -4.12 15.28
N ARG A 302 -19.57 -5.21 14.89
CA ARG A 302 -18.29 -5.17 14.15
C ARG A 302 -18.45 -4.87 12.67
N ASP A 303 -19.65 -5.02 12.10
CA ASP A 303 -19.94 -4.45 10.79
C ASP A 303 -19.72 -2.93 10.86
N PRO A 304 -18.77 -2.37 10.10
CA PRO A 304 -18.39 -0.97 10.25
C PRO A 304 -19.56 -0.01 10.07
N VAL A 305 -20.43 -0.26 9.09
CA VAL A 305 -21.57 0.64 8.80
C VAL A 305 -22.58 0.59 9.95
N THR A 306 -22.95 -0.61 10.40
CA THR A 306 -23.85 -0.83 11.53
C THR A 306 -23.28 -0.26 12.82
N GLY A 307 -21.99 -0.46 13.07
CA GLY A 307 -21.27 0.09 14.22
C GLY A 307 -21.28 1.61 14.22
N PHE A 308 -20.90 2.26 13.11
CA PHE A 308 -20.86 3.72 12.99
C PHE A 308 -22.23 4.35 13.22
N VAL A 309 -23.28 3.79 12.61
CA VAL A 309 -24.65 4.28 12.78
C VAL A 309 -25.15 4.06 14.23
N THR A 310 -24.71 2.99 14.88
CA THR A 310 -25.16 2.65 16.24
C THR A 310 -24.46 3.45 17.32
N VAL A 311 -23.15 3.70 17.20
CA VAL A 311 -22.39 4.41 18.24
C VAL A 311 -22.54 5.92 18.18
N ARG A 312 -22.84 6.49 17.00
CA ARG A 312 -22.90 7.95 16.80
C ARG A 312 -23.71 8.70 17.87
N PRO A 313 -24.96 8.31 18.22
CA PRO A 313 -25.74 9.04 19.23
C PRO A 313 -25.10 9.00 20.62
N ALA A 314 -24.38 7.93 20.96
CA ALA A 314 -23.69 7.81 22.23
C ALA A 314 -22.50 8.80 22.33
N ILE A 315 -21.95 9.26 21.21
CA ILE A 315 -20.78 10.16 21.18
C ILE A 315 -21.17 11.62 21.45
N GLU A 316 -22.41 12.03 21.13
CA GLU A 316 -22.86 13.43 21.15
C GLU A 316 -22.56 14.19 22.46
N PRO A 317 -22.73 13.60 23.67
CA PRO A 317 -22.38 14.27 24.91
C PRO A 317 -20.90 14.70 25.00
N CYS A 318 -19.98 14.01 24.32
CA CYS A 318 -18.56 14.38 24.31
C CYS A 318 -18.22 15.57 23.42
N LEU A 319 -19.14 16.01 22.57
CA LEU A 319 -18.94 17.09 21.61
C LEU A 319 -19.35 18.46 22.15
N THR A 320 -19.83 18.52 23.39
CA THR A 320 -20.25 19.77 24.04
C THR A 320 -19.70 19.86 25.45
N GLU A 321 -19.42 21.08 25.90
CA GLU A 321 -18.93 21.33 27.25
C GLU A 321 -19.98 20.94 28.30
N GLU A 322 -21.25 21.23 28.03
CA GLU A 322 -22.37 20.82 28.88
C GLU A 322 -22.45 19.29 29.02
N GLY A 323 -22.34 18.55 27.92
CA GLY A 323 -22.38 17.09 27.92
C GLY A 323 -21.21 16.48 28.68
N ARG A 324 -19.98 16.96 28.46
CA ARG A 324 -18.79 16.51 29.23
C ARG A 324 -18.94 16.80 30.72
N ASN A 325 -19.46 17.97 31.09
CA ASN A 325 -19.65 18.31 32.51
C ASN A 325 -20.73 17.45 33.18
N LYS A 326 -21.81 17.10 32.46
CA LYS A 326 -22.81 16.15 32.96
C LYS A 326 -22.21 14.76 33.18
N LEU A 327 -21.40 14.27 32.24
CA LEU A 327 -20.71 12.99 32.35
C LEU A 327 -19.72 12.97 33.53
N LYS A 328 -18.90 14.02 33.68
CA LYS A 328 -18.00 14.18 34.83
C LYS A 328 -18.76 14.21 36.16
N ALA A 329 -19.88 14.92 36.22
CA ALA A 329 -20.72 14.98 37.42
C ALA A 329 -21.35 13.62 37.78
N ALA A 330 -21.59 12.75 36.80
CA ALA A 330 -22.03 11.38 37.00
C ALA A 330 -20.90 10.42 37.42
N GLY A 331 -19.63 10.86 37.39
CA GLY A 331 -18.46 10.01 37.62
C GLY A 331 -17.97 9.26 36.37
N ASP A 332 -18.51 9.60 35.19
CA ASP A 332 -18.36 8.88 33.93
C ASP A 332 -17.56 9.71 32.90
N ASP A 333 -16.35 10.17 33.21
CA ASP A 333 -15.52 10.97 32.30
C ASP A 333 -14.85 10.12 31.19
N TRP A 334 -15.65 9.39 30.43
CA TRP A 334 -15.19 8.55 29.32
C TRP A 334 -14.92 9.34 28.03
N CYS A 335 -15.11 10.67 28.02
CA CYS A 335 -14.78 11.50 26.86
C CYS A 335 -13.28 11.79 26.70
N ARG A 336 -12.45 11.44 27.69
CA ARG A 336 -10.99 11.57 27.61
C ARG A 336 -10.41 10.55 26.63
N GLY A 337 -9.30 10.92 25.98
CA GLY A 337 -8.56 10.03 25.10
C GLY A 337 -7.54 9.17 25.83
N TYR A 338 -7.16 8.07 25.20
CA TYR A 338 -6.21 7.07 25.66
C TYR A 338 -5.17 6.79 24.56
N GLY A 339 -4.07 6.12 24.93
CA GLY A 339 -3.06 5.65 23.98
C GLY A 339 -2.37 6.76 23.19
N SER A 340 -1.96 6.44 21.96
CA SER A 340 -1.22 7.35 21.08
C SER A 340 -2.06 8.56 20.64
N ALA A 341 -3.39 8.40 20.60
CA ALA A 341 -4.32 9.43 20.16
C ALA A 341 -4.95 10.23 21.32
N ALA A 342 -4.43 10.16 22.55
CA ALA A 342 -4.99 10.91 23.68
C ALA A 342 -5.11 12.42 23.42
N HIS A 343 -4.23 12.97 22.57
CA HIS A 343 -4.22 14.37 22.16
C HIS A 343 -5.50 14.79 21.41
N VAL A 344 -6.16 13.88 20.68
CA VAL A 344 -7.34 14.20 19.86
C VAL A 344 -8.59 14.53 20.68
N ALA A 345 -8.59 14.23 21.98
CA ALA A 345 -9.76 14.35 22.87
C ALA A 345 -9.52 15.26 24.09
N LYS A 346 -8.43 16.03 24.10
CA LYS A 346 -7.97 16.86 25.23
C LYS A 346 -9.08 17.76 25.82
N ASP A 347 -9.79 18.48 24.97
CA ASP A 347 -10.90 19.36 25.29
C ASP A 347 -11.91 19.39 24.13
N VAL A 348 -13.04 20.08 24.32
CA VAL A 348 -14.11 20.17 23.31
C VAL A 348 -13.61 20.86 22.04
N ASP A 349 -12.86 21.95 22.16
CA ASP A 349 -12.37 22.71 21.01
C ASP A 349 -11.41 21.87 20.15
N THR A 350 -10.46 21.18 20.79
CA THR A 350 -9.55 20.24 20.13
C THR A 350 -10.31 19.11 19.45
N THR A 351 -11.32 18.56 20.13
CA THR A 351 -12.17 17.50 19.58
C THR A 351 -12.92 17.95 18.33
N LEU A 352 -13.52 19.15 18.38
CA LEU A 352 -14.23 19.70 17.23
C LEU A 352 -13.28 20.07 16.08
N SER A 353 -12.06 20.52 16.37
CA SER A 353 -11.02 20.76 15.36
C SER A 353 -10.64 19.47 14.63
N VAL A 354 -10.31 18.40 15.38
CA VAL A 354 -9.93 17.10 14.81
C VAL A 354 -11.07 16.49 14.00
N ILE A 355 -12.31 16.56 14.50
CA ILE A 355 -13.49 16.12 13.74
C ILE A 355 -13.66 16.95 12.46
N GLY A 356 -13.37 18.25 12.50
CA GLY A 356 -13.36 19.12 11.33
C GLY A 356 -12.34 18.68 10.26
N GLU A 357 -11.12 18.38 10.68
CA GLU A 357 -10.05 17.86 9.82
C GLU A 357 -10.43 16.51 9.19
N LEU A 358 -10.91 15.57 10.01
CA LEU A 358 -11.40 14.26 9.55
C LEU A 358 -12.59 14.41 8.58
N LYS A 359 -13.52 15.31 8.85
CA LYS A 359 -14.67 15.56 7.97
C LYS A 359 -14.21 16.12 6.63
N ALA A 360 -13.26 17.04 6.63
CA ALA A 360 -12.68 17.58 5.40
C ALA A 360 -11.98 16.49 4.59
N TYR A 361 -11.20 15.63 5.27
CA TYR A 361 -10.59 14.44 4.67
C TYR A 361 -11.67 13.55 4.05
N PHE A 362 -12.62 13.02 4.83
CA PHE A 362 -13.66 12.11 4.33
C PHE A 362 -14.56 12.70 3.23
N LYS A 363 -14.71 14.02 3.19
CA LYS A 363 -15.43 14.71 2.11
C LYS A 363 -14.61 14.81 0.82
N GLY A 364 -13.29 14.96 0.94
CA GLY A 364 -12.34 14.99 -0.18
C GLY A 364 -11.90 13.60 -0.65
N SER A 365 -11.92 12.61 0.23
CA SER A 365 -11.67 11.21 -0.06
C SER A 365 -12.87 10.61 -0.76
N SER A 366 -12.94 10.76 -2.08
CA SER A 366 -13.80 9.88 -2.87
C SER A 366 -13.42 8.43 -2.57
N ALA A 367 -14.44 7.57 -2.44
CA ALA A 367 -14.44 6.11 -2.14
C ALA A 367 -13.49 5.21 -2.95
N THR A 368 -12.62 5.81 -3.76
CA THR A 368 -12.00 5.29 -4.96
C THR A 368 -10.56 5.76 -5.04
N ALA A 369 -9.89 5.78 -3.89
CA ALA A 369 -8.49 6.13 -3.80
C ALA A 369 -7.65 5.00 -4.41
N ILE A 370 -7.43 5.13 -5.71
CA ILE A 370 -6.24 4.65 -6.39
C ILE A 370 -5.03 5.20 -5.61
N GLY A 371 -4.22 4.32 -5.03
CA GLY A 371 -2.97 4.69 -4.34
C GLY A 371 -1.92 5.26 -5.31
N ASP A 372 -0.74 5.62 -4.82
CA ASP A 372 0.36 6.07 -5.69
C ASP A 372 0.85 4.96 -6.62
N GLN A 373 0.28 4.87 -7.81
CA GLN A 373 0.58 3.83 -8.79
C GLN A 373 2.02 3.86 -9.32
N ASN A 374 2.79 4.90 -8.99
CA ASN A 374 4.20 5.01 -9.36
C ASN A 374 5.15 4.58 -8.25
N GLY A 375 4.64 4.25 -7.06
CA GLY A 375 5.42 3.88 -5.87
C GLY A 375 5.26 2.41 -5.45
N ASP A 376 5.95 2.03 -4.37
CA ASP A 376 5.86 0.70 -3.77
C ASP A 376 4.54 0.52 -3.01
N SER A 377 4.06 -0.73 -2.94
CA SER A 377 2.81 -1.10 -2.27
C SER A 377 2.89 -2.36 -1.42
N ALA A 378 4.09 -2.92 -1.22
CA ALA A 378 4.28 -4.12 -0.41
C ALA A 378 3.74 -3.97 1.04
N SER A 379 3.77 -2.76 1.59
CA SER A 379 3.21 -2.41 2.91
C SER A 379 1.70 -2.11 2.89
N ILE A 380 1.11 -1.90 1.71
CA ILE A 380 -0.31 -1.57 1.56
C ILE A 380 -1.10 -2.88 1.48
N ALA A 381 -1.93 -3.13 2.50
CA ALA A 381 -2.79 -4.31 2.55
C ALA A 381 -3.84 -4.31 1.42
N CYS A 382 -4.28 -5.50 1.02
CA CYS A 382 -5.38 -5.66 0.08
C CYS A 382 -6.69 -5.09 0.63
N ALA A 383 -7.47 -4.43 -0.23
CA ALA A 383 -8.75 -3.85 0.16
C ALA A 383 -9.83 -4.94 0.37
N PRO A 384 -10.87 -4.67 1.17
CA PRO A 384 -12.06 -5.52 1.26
C PRO A 384 -12.64 -5.86 -0.12
N GLY A 385 -13.16 -7.09 -0.27
CA GLY A 385 -13.54 -7.64 -1.58
C GLY A 385 -12.35 -8.15 -2.40
N SER A 386 -11.13 -8.04 -1.88
CA SER A 386 -9.93 -8.69 -2.41
C SER A 386 -9.17 -9.48 -1.34
N ILE A 387 -8.39 -10.47 -1.75
CA ILE A 387 -7.59 -11.32 -0.87
C ILE A 387 -6.12 -11.25 -1.28
N GLU A 388 -5.21 -11.19 -0.31
CA GLU A 388 -3.78 -11.23 -0.56
C GLU A 388 -3.36 -12.52 -1.29
N VAL A 389 -2.52 -12.35 -2.32
CA VAL A 389 -1.88 -13.45 -3.06
C VAL A 389 -0.40 -13.53 -2.69
N LEU A 390 0.29 -12.39 -2.75
CA LEU A 390 1.70 -12.24 -2.38
C LEU A 390 1.88 -10.92 -1.63
N THR A 391 2.57 -10.95 -0.50
CA THR A 391 2.93 -9.76 0.29
C THR A 391 3.95 -8.87 -0.43
N GLU A 392 4.80 -9.47 -1.26
CA GLU A 392 5.81 -8.78 -2.06
C GLU A 392 5.95 -9.42 -3.44
N TYR A 393 5.93 -8.59 -4.48
CA TYR A 393 6.15 -8.92 -5.87
C TYR A 393 6.88 -7.77 -6.56
N THR A 394 7.73 -8.06 -7.55
CA THR A 394 8.39 -7.00 -8.33
C THR A 394 7.58 -6.70 -9.59
N ALA A 395 6.77 -5.65 -9.52
CA ALA A 395 6.03 -5.10 -10.65
C ALA A 395 6.88 -4.08 -11.42
N TYR A 396 6.44 -3.65 -12.59
CA TYR A 396 7.13 -2.63 -13.38
C TYR A 396 6.19 -1.50 -13.77
N VAL A 397 6.62 -0.26 -13.52
CA VAL A 397 5.90 0.95 -13.87
C VAL A 397 6.86 1.83 -14.67
N ASN A 398 6.55 2.07 -15.95
CA ASN A 398 7.37 2.89 -16.86
C ASN A 398 8.86 2.49 -16.86
N GLY A 399 9.13 1.19 -16.91
CA GLY A 399 10.47 0.60 -16.93
C GLY A 399 11.15 0.53 -15.56
N THR A 400 10.53 1.05 -14.49
CA THR A 400 11.10 1.05 -13.14
C THR A 400 10.49 -0.09 -12.32
N PRO A 401 11.32 -0.97 -11.70
CA PRO A 401 10.81 -2.01 -10.81
C PRO A 401 10.23 -1.40 -9.53
N ARG A 402 9.11 -1.95 -9.05
CA ARG A 402 8.39 -1.56 -7.84
C ARG A 402 8.02 -2.78 -7.01
N LYS A 403 8.18 -2.68 -5.69
CA LYS A 403 7.78 -3.72 -4.73
C LYS A 403 6.31 -3.54 -4.39
N VAL A 404 5.47 -4.45 -4.86
CA VAL A 404 4.02 -4.36 -4.71
C VAL A 404 3.46 -5.55 -3.95
N ARG A 405 2.35 -5.34 -3.25
CA ARG A 405 1.51 -6.43 -2.75
C ARG A 405 0.48 -6.79 -3.81
N LEU A 406 0.24 -8.08 -4.03
CA LEU A 406 -0.73 -8.57 -5.01
C LEU A 406 -2.01 -9.03 -4.34
N CYS A 407 -3.14 -8.62 -4.93
CA CYS A 407 -4.48 -8.84 -4.42
C CYS A 407 -5.37 -9.47 -5.49
N LYS A 408 -6.10 -10.49 -5.09
CA LYS A 408 -7.10 -11.20 -5.87
C LYS A 408 -8.46 -10.54 -5.71
N VAL A 409 -9.07 -10.04 -6.78
CA VAL A 409 -10.38 -9.36 -6.74
C VAL A 409 -11.51 -10.38 -6.88
N LEU A 410 -12.23 -10.66 -5.80
CA LEU A 410 -13.18 -11.79 -5.74
C LEU A 410 -14.45 -11.60 -6.58
N THR A 411 -14.74 -10.38 -7.00
CA THR A 411 -15.91 -10.05 -7.82
C THR A 411 -15.68 -10.19 -9.31
N ILE A 412 -14.43 -10.36 -9.76
CA ILE A 412 -14.07 -10.39 -11.18
C ILE A 412 -13.34 -11.72 -11.45
N PRO A 413 -14.06 -12.78 -11.86
CA PRO A 413 -13.45 -14.04 -12.25
C PRO A 413 -12.56 -13.87 -13.49
N CYS A 414 -11.53 -14.70 -13.58
CA CYS A 414 -10.71 -14.83 -14.79
C CYS A 414 -10.42 -16.30 -15.02
N ASP A 415 -10.98 -16.90 -16.07
CA ASP A 415 -10.96 -18.35 -16.28
C ASP A 415 -9.87 -18.84 -17.23
N ASN A 416 -9.09 -17.93 -17.82
CA ASN A 416 -8.06 -18.23 -18.79
C ASN A 416 -6.64 -18.30 -18.19
N GLU A 417 -5.69 -18.75 -19.01
CA GLU A 417 -4.30 -19.00 -18.61
C GLU A 417 -3.54 -17.72 -18.21
N GLU A 418 -3.89 -16.57 -18.82
CA GLU A 418 -3.26 -15.28 -18.50
C GLU A 418 -3.54 -14.81 -17.06
N CYS A 419 -4.63 -15.26 -16.43
CA CYS A 419 -4.84 -15.06 -14.99
C CYS A 419 -4.87 -16.34 -14.16
N SER A 420 -4.59 -17.53 -14.73
CA SER A 420 -4.61 -18.81 -14.00
C SER A 420 -3.20 -19.40 -13.85
N GLY A 421 -2.35 -18.69 -13.13
CA GLY A 421 -0.95 -19.05 -12.88
C GLY A 421 0.02 -18.01 -13.40
N GLY A 422 -0.46 -17.06 -14.23
CA GLY A 422 0.24 -15.85 -14.63
C GLY A 422 1.71 -16.07 -14.97
N TYR A 423 2.04 -17.15 -15.68
CA TYR A 423 3.43 -17.47 -16.04
C TYR A 423 4.40 -17.46 -14.83
N GLY A 424 3.98 -17.99 -13.68
CA GLY A 424 4.85 -18.21 -12.52
C GLY A 424 4.34 -17.67 -11.17
N ILE A 425 3.15 -17.06 -11.11
CA ILE A 425 2.57 -16.55 -9.86
C ILE A 425 1.72 -17.65 -9.21
N PRO A 426 2.03 -18.09 -7.98
CA PRO A 426 1.24 -19.10 -7.28
C PRO A 426 -0.09 -18.51 -6.83
N LEU A 427 -1.19 -18.91 -7.46
CA LEU A 427 -2.50 -18.24 -7.26
C LEU A 427 -3.35 -18.78 -6.12
N GLY A 428 -2.94 -19.88 -5.48
CA GLY A 428 -3.82 -20.62 -4.58
C GLY A 428 -5.14 -21.06 -5.28
N PRO A 429 -6.17 -21.45 -4.52
CA PRO A 429 -7.45 -21.87 -5.08
C PRO A 429 -8.26 -20.69 -5.67
N GLY A 430 -9.00 -20.96 -6.74
CA GLY A 430 -9.93 -20.02 -7.40
C GLY A 430 -9.28 -19.12 -8.46
N LYS A 431 -9.98 -18.91 -9.59
CA LYS A 431 -9.49 -18.13 -10.72
C LYS A 431 -10.16 -16.75 -10.82
N TYR A 432 -9.43 -15.71 -10.46
CA TYR A 432 -9.91 -14.33 -10.31
C TYR A 432 -8.84 -13.36 -10.79
N ALA A 433 -9.25 -12.13 -11.10
CA ALA A 433 -8.33 -11.08 -11.50
C ALA A 433 -7.33 -10.75 -10.37
N ILE A 434 -6.08 -10.47 -10.73
CA ILE A 434 -5.01 -10.11 -9.79
C ILE A 434 -4.55 -8.70 -10.11
N VAL A 435 -4.42 -7.89 -9.07
CA VAL A 435 -4.03 -6.49 -9.17
C VAL A 435 -3.06 -6.10 -8.06
N ASN A 436 -2.39 -4.98 -8.24
CA ASN A 436 -1.63 -4.30 -7.20
C ASN A 436 -2.58 -3.82 -6.08
N SER A 437 -2.16 -3.93 -4.81
CA SER A 437 -2.92 -3.49 -3.64
C SER A 437 -3.38 -2.03 -3.73
N GLN A 438 -2.60 -1.14 -4.35
CA GLN A 438 -2.95 0.27 -4.58
C GLN A 438 -4.23 0.49 -5.39
N VAL A 439 -4.60 -0.47 -6.25
CA VAL A 439 -5.80 -0.38 -7.09
C VAL A 439 -6.85 -1.43 -6.73
N SER A 440 -6.55 -2.29 -5.76
CA SER A 440 -7.43 -3.37 -5.33
C SER A 440 -8.80 -2.87 -4.85
N ALA A 441 -8.83 -1.73 -4.16
CA ALA A 441 -10.07 -1.08 -3.73
C ALA A 441 -10.94 -0.65 -4.93
N ALA A 442 -10.33 0.01 -5.92
CA ALA A 442 -11.05 0.50 -7.10
C ALA A 442 -11.67 -0.66 -7.89
N TRP A 443 -10.90 -1.71 -8.16
CA TRP A 443 -11.36 -2.87 -8.90
C TRP A 443 -12.40 -3.70 -8.13
N ALA A 444 -12.21 -3.90 -6.82
CA ALA A 444 -13.20 -4.57 -5.98
C ALA A 444 -14.52 -3.80 -5.95
N ALA A 445 -14.47 -2.49 -5.80
CA ALA A 445 -15.66 -1.63 -5.75
C ALA A 445 -16.42 -1.60 -7.09
N VAL A 446 -15.72 -1.55 -8.23
CA VAL A 446 -16.33 -1.67 -9.56
C VAL A 446 -17.00 -3.03 -9.73
N GLY A 447 -16.32 -4.13 -9.37
CA GLY A 447 -16.91 -5.47 -9.47
C GLY A 447 -18.13 -5.65 -8.58
N GLU A 448 -18.11 -5.14 -7.35
CA GLU A 448 -19.28 -5.16 -6.45
C GLU A 448 -20.43 -4.31 -7.00
N LYS A 449 -20.16 -3.12 -7.52
CA LYS A 449 -21.20 -2.26 -8.10
C LYS A 449 -21.82 -2.88 -9.35
N ALA A 450 -21.01 -3.45 -10.23
CA ALA A 450 -21.49 -4.15 -11.43
C ALA A 450 -22.44 -5.29 -11.05
N LYS A 451 -22.00 -6.13 -10.11
CA LYS A 451 -22.79 -7.25 -9.60
C LYS A 451 -24.13 -6.79 -9.01
N LYS A 452 -24.13 -5.71 -8.22
CA LYS A 452 -25.36 -5.11 -7.65
C LYS A 452 -26.31 -4.59 -8.74
N ASP A 453 -25.76 -4.11 -9.85
CA ASP A 453 -26.53 -3.64 -11.01
C ASP A 453 -26.95 -4.77 -11.96
N GLY A 454 -26.64 -6.03 -11.64
CA GLY A 454 -26.94 -7.18 -12.49
C GLY A 454 -25.99 -7.35 -13.68
N VAL A 455 -24.85 -6.67 -13.69
CA VAL A 455 -23.79 -6.81 -14.70
C VAL A 455 -22.69 -7.72 -14.15
N SER A 456 -22.38 -8.79 -14.88
CA SER A 456 -21.31 -9.72 -14.50
C SER A 456 -20.03 -9.35 -15.24
N LEU A 457 -19.02 -8.88 -14.49
CA LEU A 457 -17.69 -8.67 -15.05
C LEU A 457 -16.91 -9.98 -15.05
N SER A 458 -16.10 -10.19 -16.07
CA SER A 458 -15.03 -11.19 -16.10
C SER A 458 -13.89 -10.66 -16.95
N THR A 459 -12.69 -11.17 -16.70
CA THR A 459 -11.48 -10.72 -17.40
C THR A 459 -10.76 -11.88 -18.07
N ASN A 460 -10.02 -11.55 -19.13
CA ASN A 460 -9.11 -12.42 -19.86
C ASN A 460 -7.65 -12.04 -19.56
N SER A 461 -7.38 -10.87 -18.99
CA SER A 461 -6.01 -10.51 -18.63
C SER A 461 -6.02 -9.54 -17.48
N SER A 462 -5.12 -9.72 -16.51
CA SER A 462 -4.96 -8.80 -15.38
C SER A 462 -3.47 -8.57 -15.16
N LEU A 463 -2.92 -8.88 -13.99
CA LEU A 463 -1.47 -8.85 -13.78
C LEU A 463 -0.74 -9.75 -14.79
N ARG A 464 0.30 -9.18 -15.43
CA ARG A 464 1.19 -9.90 -16.33
C ARG A 464 2.63 -9.81 -15.82
N THR A 465 3.35 -10.92 -15.78
CA THR A 465 4.78 -10.87 -15.36
C THR A 465 5.62 -10.13 -16.38
N TYR A 466 6.72 -9.55 -15.90
CA TYR A 466 7.71 -8.88 -16.75
C TYR A 466 8.20 -9.82 -17.85
N GLU A 467 8.54 -11.06 -17.52
CA GLU A 467 9.02 -12.07 -18.45
C GLU A 467 7.98 -12.38 -19.53
N HIS A 468 6.72 -12.53 -19.14
CA HIS A 468 5.64 -12.84 -20.06
C HIS A 468 5.28 -11.65 -20.96
N GLN A 469 5.32 -10.41 -20.46
CA GLN A 469 5.18 -9.24 -21.34
C GLN A 469 6.30 -9.20 -22.40
N GLY A 470 7.53 -9.52 -22.00
CA GLY A 470 8.65 -9.66 -22.93
C GLY A 470 8.42 -10.78 -23.95
N GLU A 471 7.84 -11.90 -23.53
CA GLU A 471 7.46 -12.98 -24.43
C GLU A 471 6.38 -12.55 -25.43
N LEU A 472 5.30 -11.89 -25.01
CA LEU A 472 4.26 -11.39 -25.93
C LEU A 472 4.83 -10.37 -26.93
N CYS A 473 5.75 -9.52 -26.49
CA CYS A 473 6.45 -8.57 -27.36
C CYS A 473 7.37 -9.27 -28.38
N ARG A 474 8.04 -10.37 -28.00
CA ARG A 474 8.99 -11.11 -28.85
C ARG A 474 8.34 -12.19 -29.72
N THR A 475 7.29 -12.83 -29.24
CA THR A 475 6.67 -13.98 -29.89
C THR A 475 5.64 -13.53 -30.93
N LYS A 476 5.53 -14.33 -31.98
CA LYS A 476 4.44 -14.26 -32.94
C LYS A 476 3.18 -14.80 -32.23
N THR A 477 2.50 -13.98 -31.45
CA THR A 477 1.13 -14.31 -31.03
C THR A 477 0.24 -14.49 -32.27
N LYS A 478 -0.87 -15.21 -32.12
CA LYS A 478 -1.95 -15.58 -33.08
C LYS A 478 -2.41 -14.52 -34.12
N TYR A 479 -1.90 -13.30 -34.06
CA TYR A 479 -2.13 -12.19 -34.97
C TYR A 479 -1.01 -12.13 -36.02
N THR A 480 -1.38 -12.07 -37.29
CA THR A 480 -0.53 -12.31 -38.46
C THR A 480 0.78 -11.52 -38.47
N VAL A 481 1.81 -12.10 -39.10
CA VAL A 481 3.18 -11.55 -39.24
C VAL A 481 3.14 -10.16 -39.88
N GLY A 482 3.19 -9.10 -39.06
CA GLY A 482 3.20 -7.71 -39.52
C GLY A 482 3.08 -6.65 -38.41
N GLU A 483 2.45 -6.98 -37.27
CA GLU A 483 2.18 -5.99 -36.21
C GLU A 483 3.18 -6.04 -35.03
N ASN A 484 3.73 -7.22 -34.67
CA ASN A 484 4.67 -7.37 -33.54
C ASN A 484 6.14 -7.06 -33.85
N GLY A 485 6.54 -6.97 -35.13
CA GLY A 485 7.85 -6.39 -35.50
C GLY A 485 8.02 -4.92 -35.04
N ARG A 486 6.91 -4.32 -34.59
CA ARG A 486 6.86 -2.96 -34.08
C ARG A 486 7.10 -2.80 -32.58
N CYS A 487 6.95 -3.86 -31.76
CA CYS A 487 7.25 -3.77 -30.33
C CYS A 487 8.75 -3.56 -30.07
N ILE A 488 9.61 -4.18 -30.88
CA ILE A 488 11.08 -4.03 -30.85
C ILE A 488 11.54 -2.70 -31.49
N SER A 489 10.72 -2.08 -32.36
CA SER A 489 11.04 -0.82 -33.05
C SER A 489 10.28 0.41 -32.50
N GLY A 490 9.61 0.30 -31.35
CA GLY A 490 8.95 1.42 -30.66
C GLY A 490 7.61 1.88 -31.26
N ASN A 491 6.95 1.05 -32.08
CA ASN A 491 5.72 1.40 -32.80
C ASN A 491 4.59 0.36 -32.58
N SER A 492 4.47 -0.18 -31.37
CA SER A 492 3.51 -1.25 -31.10
C SER A 492 2.06 -0.75 -31.07
N GLY A 493 1.24 -1.27 -31.98
CA GLY A 493 -0.18 -0.91 -32.06
C GLY A 493 -1.06 -1.61 -31.02
N LEU A 494 -0.66 -2.77 -30.49
CA LEU A 494 -1.51 -3.66 -29.67
C LEU A 494 -0.79 -4.33 -28.47
N VAL A 495 0.53 -4.23 -28.36
CA VAL A 495 1.30 -4.89 -27.28
C VAL A 495 2.36 -3.93 -26.74
N ALA A 496 2.29 -3.54 -25.47
CA ALA A 496 3.30 -2.68 -24.87
C ALA A 496 4.69 -3.35 -24.82
N SER A 497 5.75 -2.55 -24.88
CA SER A 497 7.11 -3.01 -24.61
C SER A 497 7.23 -3.48 -23.16
N GLN A 498 8.10 -4.46 -22.95
CA GLN A 498 8.43 -4.99 -21.62
C GLN A 498 8.86 -3.87 -20.66
N GLY A 499 8.30 -3.84 -19.45
CA GLY A 499 8.46 -2.81 -18.43
C GLY A 499 7.48 -1.62 -18.53
N TYR A 500 6.76 -1.46 -19.64
CA TYR A 500 5.89 -0.30 -19.90
C TYR A 500 4.41 -0.68 -20.02
N SER A 501 4.05 -1.93 -19.75
CA SER A 501 2.66 -2.38 -19.79
C SER A 501 1.95 -2.09 -18.47
N PRO A 502 0.76 -1.47 -18.49
CA PRO A 502 -0.10 -1.35 -17.31
C PRO A 502 -0.54 -2.70 -16.70
N HIS A 503 -0.36 -3.81 -17.43
CA HIS A 503 -0.53 -5.15 -16.87
C HIS A 503 0.64 -5.56 -15.97
N GLU A 504 1.87 -5.09 -16.24
CA GLU A 504 3.06 -5.40 -15.42
C GLU A 504 3.04 -4.67 -14.08
N SER A 505 2.38 -3.52 -14.01
CA SER A 505 2.11 -2.79 -12.77
C SER A 505 0.94 -3.38 -11.96
N GLY A 506 0.19 -4.32 -12.53
CA GLY A 506 -1.02 -4.88 -11.92
C GLY A 506 -2.15 -3.85 -11.81
N THR A 507 -2.19 -2.84 -12.69
CA THR A 507 -3.20 -1.77 -12.65
C THR A 507 -4.30 -1.91 -13.71
N ALA A 508 -4.08 -2.75 -14.73
CA ALA A 508 -4.99 -2.95 -15.86
C ALA A 508 -5.74 -4.28 -15.84
N MET A 509 -6.89 -4.31 -16.50
CA MET A 509 -7.62 -5.51 -16.85
C MET A 509 -8.16 -5.45 -18.29
N ASP A 510 -8.07 -6.59 -18.99
CA ASP A 510 -8.71 -6.82 -20.28
C ASP A 510 -10.00 -7.61 -20.09
N LEU A 511 -11.14 -6.93 -20.14
CA LEU A 511 -12.45 -7.53 -19.87
C LEU A 511 -12.92 -8.46 -21.00
N ASN A 512 -13.74 -9.45 -20.64
CA ASN A 512 -14.32 -10.43 -21.57
C ASN A 512 -15.49 -9.84 -22.36
N ILE A 513 -15.17 -8.95 -23.29
CA ILE A 513 -16.11 -8.29 -24.19
C ILE A 513 -15.63 -8.40 -25.64
N PRO A 514 -16.44 -8.05 -26.66
CA PRO A 514 -15.97 -8.04 -28.05
C PRO A 514 -14.75 -7.14 -28.25
N HIS A 515 -13.72 -7.63 -28.95
CA HIS A 515 -12.47 -6.89 -29.16
C HIS A 515 -12.56 -5.97 -30.39
N ASN A 516 -12.87 -4.69 -30.18
CA ASN A 516 -12.90 -3.64 -31.20
C ASN A 516 -11.77 -2.62 -30.96
N THR A 517 -11.15 -2.13 -32.03
CA THR A 517 -10.10 -1.13 -31.94
C THR A 517 -10.61 0.28 -32.26
N GLY A 518 -9.95 1.28 -31.67
CA GLY A 518 -10.25 2.69 -31.89
C GLY A 518 -9.75 3.18 -33.26
N THR A 519 -10.25 4.34 -33.67
CA THR A 519 -9.83 5.03 -34.90
C THR A 519 -8.71 6.05 -34.67
N ALA A 520 -8.48 6.43 -33.40
CA ALA A 520 -7.40 7.32 -32.99
C ALA A 520 -7.04 7.12 -31.51
N ASN A 521 -5.82 7.50 -31.13
CA ASN A 521 -5.34 7.55 -29.73
C ASN A 521 -5.92 8.76 -28.99
N SER A 522 -7.25 8.91 -29.00
CA SER A 522 -7.98 10.02 -28.38
C SER A 522 -9.39 9.57 -28.02
N CYS A 523 -10.01 10.23 -27.03
CA CYS A 523 -11.35 9.84 -26.59
C CYS A 523 -12.46 10.10 -27.61
N SER A 524 -12.26 11.03 -28.54
CA SER A 524 -13.16 11.20 -29.69
C SER A 524 -13.11 10.03 -30.67
N GLY A 525 -11.98 9.33 -30.75
CA GLY A 525 -11.76 8.18 -31.64
C GLY A 525 -11.75 6.84 -30.92
N ARG A 526 -12.24 6.77 -29.66
CA ARG A 526 -12.11 5.58 -28.82
C ARG A 526 -12.79 4.36 -29.43
N ALA A 527 -12.22 3.20 -29.16
CA ALA A 527 -12.86 1.91 -29.38
C ALA A 527 -14.21 1.83 -28.65
N THR A 528 -15.20 1.20 -29.27
CA THR A 528 -16.54 1.03 -28.67
C THR A 528 -17.07 -0.38 -28.89
N ALA A 529 -17.87 -0.89 -27.98
CA ALA A 529 -18.74 -2.05 -28.19
C ALA A 529 -20.19 -1.66 -27.90
N VAL A 530 -20.79 -0.88 -28.79
CA VAL A 530 -22.20 -0.47 -28.68
C VAL A 530 -23.09 -1.70 -28.66
N GLY A 531 -24.02 -1.77 -27.71
CA GLY A 531 -24.90 -2.91 -27.48
C GLY A 531 -24.30 -4.02 -26.61
N ASP A 532 -23.03 -3.93 -26.21
CA ASP A 532 -22.47 -4.81 -25.19
C ASP A 532 -22.77 -4.26 -23.78
N PRO A 533 -23.49 -5.01 -22.93
CA PRO A 533 -23.95 -4.49 -21.64
C PRO A 533 -22.79 -4.24 -20.66
N VAL A 534 -21.68 -4.99 -20.77
CA VAL A 534 -20.52 -4.81 -19.89
C VAL A 534 -19.77 -3.54 -20.27
N TRP A 535 -19.50 -3.34 -21.56
CA TRP A 535 -18.82 -2.12 -22.03
C TRP A 535 -19.63 -0.86 -21.73
N GLU A 536 -20.93 -0.87 -22.03
CA GLU A 536 -21.80 0.30 -21.77
C GLU A 536 -21.87 0.63 -20.28
N TRP A 537 -21.94 -0.41 -19.45
CA TRP A 537 -21.94 -0.23 -18.01
C TRP A 537 -20.59 0.31 -17.51
N MET A 538 -19.46 -0.27 -17.93
CA MET A 538 -18.11 0.18 -17.54
C MET A 538 -17.88 1.63 -17.94
N LYS A 539 -18.21 1.99 -19.17
CA LYS A 539 -18.09 3.38 -19.68
C LYS A 539 -18.83 4.39 -18.81
N ASN A 540 -20.00 4.03 -18.28
CA ASN A 540 -20.81 4.97 -17.51
C ASN A 540 -20.48 4.97 -16.01
N ASN A 541 -19.84 3.93 -15.48
CA ASN A 541 -19.68 3.72 -14.03
C ASN A 541 -18.22 3.68 -13.58
N ALA A 542 -17.33 3.01 -14.32
CA ALA A 542 -15.93 2.83 -13.95
C ALA A 542 -15.15 4.15 -13.71
N PRO A 543 -15.40 5.26 -14.43
CA PRO A 543 -14.69 6.52 -14.19
C PRO A 543 -14.91 7.11 -12.79
N ALA A 544 -16.06 6.84 -12.16
CA ALA A 544 -16.29 7.22 -10.76
C ALA A 544 -15.31 6.52 -9.79
N TYR A 545 -14.67 5.45 -10.27
CA TYR A 545 -13.66 4.66 -9.59
C TYR A 545 -12.24 4.90 -10.09
N GLY A 546 -12.05 5.92 -10.93
CA GLY A 546 -10.77 6.25 -11.55
C GLY A 546 -10.26 5.17 -12.51
N ILE A 547 -11.13 4.23 -12.91
CA ILE A 547 -10.84 3.23 -13.93
C ILE A 547 -11.34 3.79 -15.26
N LEU A 548 -10.43 3.89 -16.22
CA LEU A 548 -10.63 4.56 -17.51
C LEU A 548 -10.37 3.57 -18.64
N GLN A 549 -11.08 3.76 -19.75
CA GLN A 549 -10.88 2.95 -20.94
C GLN A 549 -9.64 3.41 -21.69
N TYR A 550 -8.78 2.50 -22.14
CA TYR A 550 -7.83 2.86 -23.19
C TYR A 550 -8.56 3.16 -24.50
N SER A 551 -8.36 4.35 -25.07
CA SER A 551 -9.01 4.74 -26.33
C SER A 551 -8.73 3.78 -27.48
N GLY A 552 -7.59 3.11 -27.52
CA GLY A 552 -7.28 2.15 -28.59
C GLY A 552 -8.09 0.85 -28.53
N GLU A 553 -8.57 0.46 -27.34
CA GLU A 553 -9.03 -0.90 -27.06
C GLU A 553 -10.23 -0.87 -26.11
N ASN A 554 -11.41 -1.33 -26.55
CA ASN A 554 -12.61 -1.24 -25.72
C ASN A 554 -12.61 -2.23 -24.55
N TRP A 555 -11.83 -3.30 -24.66
CA TRP A 555 -11.66 -4.32 -23.63
C TRP A 555 -10.66 -3.92 -22.55
N HIS A 556 -9.76 -2.98 -22.82
CA HIS A 556 -8.66 -2.62 -21.92
C HIS A 556 -9.04 -1.44 -21.02
N TRP A 557 -8.98 -1.66 -19.72
CA TRP A 557 -9.32 -0.68 -18.68
C TRP A 557 -8.22 -0.63 -17.63
N ASP A 558 -7.84 0.57 -17.21
CA ASP A 558 -6.83 0.76 -16.17
C ASP A 558 -7.05 2.04 -15.37
N THR A 559 -6.26 2.20 -14.32
CA THR A 559 -6.30 3.35 -13.41
C THR A 559 -5.42 4.52 -13.87
N ASN A 560 -4.95 4.51 -15.12
CA ASN A 560 -4.05 5.50 -15.74
C ASN A 560 -2.78 5.84 -14.93
N PRO A 561 -1.93 4.86 -14.57
CA PRO A 561 -0.75 5.08 -13.73
C PRO A 561 0.21 6.15 -14.29
N ALA A 562 0.29 6.26 -15.62
CA ALA A 562 1.22 7.13 -16.33
C ALA A 562 0.60 8.48 -16.76
N GLY A 563 -0.62 8.81 -16.34
CA GLY A 563 -1.26 10.10 -16.66
C GLY A 563 -1.45 10.34 -18.16
N LEU A 564 -1.69 9.28 -18.94
CA LEU A 564 -1.80 9.34 -20.39
C LEU A 564 -3.13 9.98 -20.81
N ASN A 565 -3.07 10.87 -21.81
CA ASN A 565 -4.23 11.59 -22.36
C ASN A 565 -5.17 10.70 -23.21
N ASN A 566 -4.83 9.43 -23.39
CA ASN A 566 -5.56 8.47 -24.22
C ASN A 566 -6.43 7.52 -23.38
N ARG A 567 -6.63 7.83 -22.09
CA ARG A 567 -7.54 7.16 -21.16
C ARG A 567 -8.84 7.94 -21.03
N CYS A 568 -9.96 7.28 -21.28
CA CYS A 568 -11.24 7.92 -21.49
C CYS A 568 -12.23 7.60 -20.39
N SER A 569 -12.90 8.66 -19.92
CA SER A 569 -14.06 8.58 -19.06
C SER A 569 -15.37 8.34 -19.82
#